data_AF-A0A645CCQ6-F1
#
_entry.id   AF-A0A645CCQ6-F1
#
_cell.length_a   1.000
_cell.length_b   1.000
_cell.length_c   1.000
_cell.angle_alpha   90.00
_cell.angle_beta   90.00
_cell.angle_gamma   90.00
#
_symmetry.space_group_name_H-M   'P 1'
#
loop_
_entity.id
_entity.type
_entity.pdbx_description
1 polymer ?
#
loop_
_entity_poly.entity_id
_entity_poly.type
_entity_poly.pdbx_seq_one_letter_code
_entity_poly.pdbx_strand_id
1 'polypeptide(L)'
;MHHFYKEVSGTPLIRPAWYYDVEQQGEGIADVTTHLIDLLFWKCFSGQSIDYTRDIGNISSSHWATEITLPQFTKSTGETAFPDYLQKYLNNSILEVYANGTLHFDVKHRNVGLKVIWNYQAPEGGGDTFMSVVKGTKTTLDENEFSGNLQKAIEKIRITYPFVSASPTAAKGEYIINIPVENREGHESHFKYVAESFFNFLINRSMAEWEKTNTLAKYYITTKAVEVAEDRD
;
A
#
# COMPACT_ATOMS: atom_id res chain seq x y z
N MET A 1 6.63 -0.39 -3.60
CA MET A 1 7.75 0.53 -3.92
C MET A 1 7.23 1.53 -4.93
N HIS A 2 7.41 2.80 -4.61
CA HIS A 2 7.00 3.94 -5.39
C HIS A 2 8.22 4.78 -5.77
N HIS A 3 7.98 5.75 -6.65
CA HIS A 3 9.00 6.67 -7.13
C HIS A 3 8.50 8.11 -7.12
N PHE A 4 9.33 9.02 -6.60
CA PHE A 4 9.05 10.45 -6.58
C PHE A 4 8.92 11.00 -8.00
N TYR A 5 9.91 10.76 -8.86
CA TYR A 5 9.90 11.17 -10.24
C TYR A 5 9.30 10.08 -11.14
N LYS A 6 8.35 10.48 -11.96
CA LYS A 6 7.74 9.66 -13.01
C LYS A 6 7.61 10.48 -14.27
N GLU A 7 7.70 9.80 -15.40
CA GLU A 7 7.55 10.40 -16.71
C GLU A 7 6.48 9.64 -17.48
N VAL A 8 5.53 10.36 -18.07
CA VAL A 8 4.47 9.79 -18.89
C VAL A 8 4.54 10.49 -20.24
N SER A 9 4.82 9.72 -21.29
CA SER A 9 4.95 10.22 -22.67
C SER A 9 5.93 11.40 -22.79
N GLY A 10 7.11 11.29 -22.16
CA GLY A 10 8.15 12.33 -22.20
C GLY A 10 7.87 13.54 -21.30
N THR A 11 6.75 13.56 -20.58
CA THR A 11 6.38 14.67 -19.70
C THR A 11 6.55 14.26 -18.23
N PRO A 12 7.37 15.01 -17.45
CA PRO A 12 7.44 14.83 -16.00
C PRO A 12 6.08 14.98 -15.32
N LEU A 13 5.74 14.04 -14.44
CA LEU A 13 4.65 14.24 -13.49
C LEU A 13 5.13 15.15 -12.37
N ILE A 14 4.73 16.41 -12.43
CA ILE A 14 5.14 17.43 -11.46
C ILE A 14 4.43 17.21 -10.13
N ARG A 15 5.20 17.28 -9.04
CA ARG A 15 4.72 17.27 -7.67
C ARG A 15 4.90 18.65 -7.05
N PRO A 16 3.98 19.07 -6.17
CA PRO A 16 4.23 20.27 -5.40
C PRO A 16 5.43 20.09 -4.47
N ALA A 17 6.19 21.15 -4.23
CA ALA A 17 7.36 21.12 -3.36
C ALA A 17 7.07 20.61 -1.95
N TRP A 18 5.89 20.93 -1.39
CA TRP A 18 5.46 20.47 -0.07
C TRP A 18 5.28 18.95 0.02
N TYR A 19 5.19 18.23 -1.11
CA TYR A 19 5.16 16.77 -1.11
C TYR A 19 6.43 16.15 -0.52
N TYR A 20 7.53 16.92 -0.51
CA TYR A 20 8.82 16.52 0.07
C TYR A 20 8.95 16.94 1.55
N ASP A 21 7.94 17.60 2.13
CA ASP A 21 7.88 17.95 3.55
C ASP A 21 7.01 16.94 4.30
N VAL A 22 7.62 16.14 5.17
CA VAL A 22 6.89 15.11 5.94
C VAL A 22 5.92 15.68 6.96
N GLU A 23 6.04 16.95 7.35
CA GLU A 23 5.05 17.61 8.21
C GLU A 23 3.81 18.09 7.43
N GLN A 24 3.86 18.12 6.10
CA GLN A 24 2.73 18.47 5.24
C GLN A 24 2.13 17.25 4.52
N GLN A 25 2.97 16.41 3.91
CA GLN A 25 2.54 15.19 3.24
C GLN A 25 2.29 14.04 4.23
N GLY A 26 3.02 14.00 5.34
CA GLY A 26 3.15 12.83 6.21
C GLY A 26 4.34 11.96 5.82
N GLU A 27 4.95 11.30 6.81
CA GLU A 27 5.97 10.28 6.55
C GLU A 27 5.42 9.13 5.70
N GLY A 28 6.31 8.47 4.95
CA GLY A 28 5.91 7.36 4.08
C GLY A 28 5.24 6.21 4.83
N ILE A 29 5.63 5.97 6.09
CA ILE A 29 5.02 4.96 6.97
C ILE A 29 3.63 5.33 7.47
N ALA A 30 3.18 6.58 7.32
CA ALA A 30 1.83 7.02 7.61
C ALA A 30 0.99 7.37 6.37
N ASP A 31 1.61 7.43 5.20
CA ASP A 31 0.95 7.67 3.91
C ASP A 31 0.50 6.37 3.23
N VAL A 32 1.35 5.76 2.40
CA VAL A 32 0.99 4.61 1.54
C VAL A 32 0.62 3.35 2.33
N THR A 33 1.17 3.20 3.54
CA THR A 33 0.85 2.08 4.44
C THR A 33 -0.63 2.04 4.82
N THR A 34 -1.34 3.17 4.76
CA THR A 34 -2.80 3.21 4.96
C THR A 34 -3.51 2.26 4.00
N HIS A 35 -3.14 2.27 2.72
CA HIS A 35 -3.68 1.34 1.72
C HIS A 35 -3.31 -0.11 2.01
N LEU A 36 -2.09 -0.37 2.49
CA LEU A 36 -1.64 -1.73 2.80
C LEU A 36 -2.41 -2.34 3.97
N ILE A 37 -2.66 -1.54 5.02
CA ILE A 37 -3.45 -1.94 6.19
C ILE A 37 -4.91 -2.14 5.79
N ASP A 38 -5.45 -1.24 4.96
CA ASP A 38 -6.83 -1.35 4.45
C ASP A 38 -7.02 -2.64 3.65
N LEU A 39 -6.10 -2.95 2.73
CA LEU A 39 -6.09 -4.19 1.96
C LEU A 39 -5.98 -5.43 2.86
N LEU A 40 -5.15 -5.38 3.91
CA LEU A 40 -5.07 -6.46 4.89
C LEU A 40 -6.42 -6.69 5.57
N PHE A 41 -7.07 -5.63 6.06
CA PHE A 41 -8.35 -5.72 6.73
C PHE A 41 -9.42 -6.30 5.81
N TRP A 42 -9.50 -5.82 4.58
CA TRP A 42 -10.43 -6.34 3.57
C TRP A 42 -10.16 -7.81 3.21
N LYS A 43 -8.90 -8.21 3.02
CA LYS A 43 -8.55 -9.57 2.58
C LYS A 43 -8.64 -10.61 3.70
N CYS A 44 -8.20 -10.26 4.90
CA CYS A 44 -8.01 -11.22 5.99
C CYS A 44 -9.08 -11.11 7.09
N PHE A 45 -9.82 -10.01 7.15
CA PHE A 45 -10.83 -9.73 8.17
C PHE A 45 -12.13 -9.18 7.55
N SER A 46 -12.47 -9.64 6.34
CA SER A 46 -13.63 -9.16 5.57
C SER A 46 -14.91 -9.12 6.41
N GLY A 47 -15.55 -7.94 6.47
CA GLY A 47 -16.78 -7.69 7.22
C GLY A 47 -16.63 -7.68 8.75
N GLN A 48 -15.41 -7.79 9.29
CA GLN A 48 -15.16 -7.78 10.73
C GLN A 48 -14.69 -6.41 11.20
N SER A 49 -15.25 -5.95 12.32
CA SER A 49 -14.72 -4.80 13.05
C SER A 49 -13.40 -5.14 13.72
N ILE A 50 -12.48 -4.18 13.71
CA ILE A 50 -11.18 -4.21 14.36
C ILE A 50 -11.15 -3.04 15.34
N ASP A 51 -11.08 -3.35 16.63
CA ASP A 51 -10.99 -2.37 17.69
C ASP A 51 -9.52 -2.10 18.03
N TYR A 52 -9.05 -0.91 17.72
CA TYR A 52 -7.64 -0.55 17.90
C TYR A 52 -7.15 -0.62 19.34
N THR A 53 -8.05 -0.59 20.33
CA THR A 53 -7.70 -0.67 21.75
C THR A 53 -7.52 -2.10 22.26
N ARG A 54 -8.04 -3.09 21.53
CA ARG A 54 -8.08 -4.51 21.96
C ARG A 54 -7.45 -5.46 20.97
N ASP A 55 -7.65 -5.20 19.68
CA ASP A 55 -7.27 -6.11 18.61
C ASP A 55 -5.87 -5.83 18.07
N ILE A 56 -5.28 -4.66 18.35
CA ILE A 56 -3.98 -4.23 17.85
C ILE A 56 -2.94 -4.25 18.98
N GLY A 57 -1.76 -4.82 18.71
CA GLY A 57 -0.66 -4.87 19.68
C GLY A 57 0.71 -4.98 19.02
N ASN A 58 1.76 -4.97 19.84
CA ASN A 58 3.15 -5.22 19.44
C ASN A 58 3.63 -4.41 18.22
N ILE A 59 3.26 -3.13 18.17
CA ILE A 59 3.71 -2.24 17.09
C ILE A 59 5.21 -1.99 17.23
N SER A 60 5.95 -2.26 16.17
CA SER A 60 7.35 -1.88 16.02
C SER A 60 7.58 -1.38 14.61
N SER A 61 8.38 -0.33 14.47
CA SER A 61 8.61 0.34 13.20
C SER A 61 10.06 0.81 13.09
N SER A 62 10.43 1.10 11.85
CA SER A 62 11.62 1.86 11.50
C SER A 62 11.28 2.75 10.31
N HIS A 63 11.93 3.90 10.20
CA HIS A 63 11.88 4.76 9.02
C HIS A 63 13.29 5.07 8.53
N TRP A 64 13.39 5.60 7.32
CA TRP A 64 14.63 6.17 6.79
C TRP A 64 14.35 7.08 5.60
N ALA A 65 15.27 8.00 5.35
CA ALA A 65 15.17 8.97 4.27
C ALA A 65 15.44 8.36 2.88
N THR A 66 14.78 8.94 1.88
CA THR A 66 15.30 8.96 0.51
C THR A 66 16.02 10.28 0.31
N GLU A 67 17.27 10.19 -0.13
CA GLU A 67 18.10 11.33 -0.46
C GLU A 67 17.70 11.93 -1.82
N ILE A 68 17.45 13.23 -1.83
CA ILE A 68 17.03 13.98 -3.01
C ILE A 68 18.01 15.14 -3.24
N THR A 69 18.68 15.12 -4.38
CA THR A 69 19.55 16.21 -4.81
C THR A 69 18.74 17.37 -5.38
N LEU A 70 19.29 18.60 -5.37
CA LEU A 70 18.61 19.75 -5.97
C LEU A 70 18.21 19.51 -7.45
N PRO A 71 19.05 18.96 -8.35
CA PRO A 71 18.63 18.66 -9.71
C PRO A 71 17.44 17.68 -9.80
N GLN A 72 17.40 16.67 -8.92
CA GLN A 72 16.28 15.74 -8.83
C GLN A 72 15.00 16.44 -8.35
N PHE A 73 15.11 17.27 -7.33
CA PHE A 73 14.02 18.08 -6.80
C PHE A 73 13.46 19.03 -7.87
N THR A 74 14.33 19.78 -8.55
CA THR A 74 13.96 20.67 -9.66
C THR A 74 13.26 19.92 -10.77
N LYS A 75 13.76 18.74 -11.15
CA LYS A 75 13.13 17.92 -12.20
C LYS A 75 11.73 17.44 -11.81
N SER A 76 11.49 17.14 -10.53
CA SER A 76 10.21 16.64 -10.04
C SER A 76 9.21 17.74 -9.67
N THR A 77 9.65 18.96 -9.41
CA THR A 77 8.79 20.04 -8.87
C THR A 77 8.73 21.29 -9.75
N GLY A 78 9.76 21.52 -10.57
CA GLY A 78 9.98 22.77 -11.29
C GLY A 78 10.69 23.86 -10.47
N GLU A 79 10.90 23.67 -9.18
CA GLU A 79 11.54 24.66 -8.30
C GLU A 79 13.07 24.65 -8.47
N THR A 80 13.69 25.83 -8.56
CA THR A 80 15.14 25.97 -8.79
C THR A 80 15.98 25.96 -7.50
N ALA A 81 15.33 25.97 -6.34
CA ALA A 81 15.93 25.90 -5.01
C ALA A 81 15.01 25.14 -4.05
N PHE A 82 15.55 24.60 -2.96
CA PHE A 82 14.73 24.06 -1.88
C PHE A 82 14.04 25.21 -1.12
N PRO A 83 12.70 25.21 -1.00
CA PRO A 83 11.98 26.21 -0.20
C PRO A 83 12.46 26.25 1.26
N ASP A 84 12.27 27.40 1.93
CA ASP A 84 12.74 27.63 3.31
C ASP A 84 12.24 26.59 4.31
N TYR A 85 11.01 26.10 4.16
CA TYR A 85 10.44 25.09 5.06
C TYR A 85 11.09 23.70 4.94
N LEU A 86 11.84 23.43 3.86
CA LEU A 86 12.59 22.18 3.68
C LEU A 86 14.01 22.24 4.24
N GLN A 87 14.51 23.42 4.61
CA GLN A 87 15.91 23.60 5.02
C GLN A 87 16.28 22.75 6.24
N LYS A 88 15.33 22.47 7.13
CA LYS A 88 15.51 21.61 8.31
C LYS A 88 15.78 20.14 7.99
N TYR A 89 15.46 19.68 6.78
CA TYR A 89 15.71 18.31 6.32
C TYR A 89 16.95 18.22 5.41
N LEU A 90 17.72 19.31 5.28
CA LEU A 90 18.94 19.30 4.47
C LEU A 90 20.14 18.82 5.30
N ASN A 91 20.86 17.87 4.74
CA ASN A 91 22.16 17.42 5.22
C ASN A 91 23.17 17.53 4.08
N ASN A 92 24.21 18.36 4.21
CA ASN A 92 25.21 18.58 3.16
C ASN A 92 24.63 18.89 1.77
N SER A 93 23.58 19.73 1.69
CA SER A 93 22.85 20.10 0.46
C SER A 93 22.03 18.98 -0.19
N ILE A 94 21.86 17.84 0.50
CA ILE A 94 20.97 16.75 0.11
C ILE A 94 19.72 16.84 0.98
N LEU A 95 18.55 16.76 0.36
CA LEU A 95 17.27 16.72 1.06
C LEU A 95 16.96 15.29 1.49
N GLU A 96 16.83 15.05 2.79
CA GLU A 96 16.49 13.77 3.38
C GLU A 96 14.98 13.69 3.63
N VAL A 97 14.25 12.97 2.77
CA VAL A 97 12.79 12.82 2.92
C VAL A 97 12.45 11.46 3.52
N TYR A 98 11.90 11.43 4.74
CA TYR A 98 11.50 10.22 5.48
C TYR A 98 10.24 9.56 4.88
N ALA A 99 10.38 9.06 3.66
CA ALA A 99 9.33 8.45 2.85
C ALA A 99 9.37 6.92 2.86
N ASN A 100 10.27 6.30 3.65
CA ASN A 100 10.44 4.86 3.70
C ASN A 100 10.27 4.33 5.11
N GLY A 101 9.88 3.07 5.22
CA GLY A 101 9.94 2.40 6.50
C GLY A 101 9.42 0.97 6.50
N THR A 102 9.58 0.33 7.65
CA THR A 102 9.00 -0.98 7.96
C THR A 102 8.09 -0.87 9.17
N LEU A 103 7.05 -1.69 9.19
CA LEU A 103 6.08 -1.73 10.27
C LEU A 103 5.69 -3.18 10.52
N HIS A 104 5.84 -3.62 11.77
CA HIS A 104 5.34 -4.89 12.27
C HIS A 104 4.34 -4.65 13.37
N PHE A 105 3.24 -5.39 13.37
CA PHE A 105 2.22 -5.33 14.42
C PHE A 105 1.42 -6.62 14.46
N ASP A 106 0.72 -6.82 15.58
CA ASP A 106 -0.28 -7.86 15.73
C ASP A 106 -1.69 -7.30 15.52
N VAL A 107 -2.51 -8.05 14.79
CA VAL A 107 -3.96 -7.82 14.70
C VAL A 107 -4.72 -9.12 14.92
N LYS A 108 -5.59 -9.16 15.94
CA LYS A 108 -6.35 -10.37 16.32
C LYS A 108 -5.47 -11.64 16.37
N HIS A 109 -4.33 -11.54 17.05
CA HIS A 109 -3.33 -12.62 17.19
C HIS A 109 -2.66 -13.08 15.88
N ARG A 110 -2.66 -12.23 14.84
CA ARG A 110 -1.93 -12.47 13.58
C ARG A 110 -0.81 -11.44 13.43
N ASN A 111 0.38 -11.95 13.13
CA ASN A 111 1.56 -11.12 12.87
C ASN A 111 1.48 -10.54 11.46
N VAL A 112 1.74 -9.24 11.34
CA VAL A 112 1.75 -8.49 10.08
C VAL A 112 3.10 -7.81 9.93
N GLY A 113 3.64 -7.84 8.71
CA GLY A 113 4.81 -7.05 8.32
C GLY A 113 4.52 -6.26 7.06
N LEU A 114 4.80 -4.97 7.08
CA LEU A 114 4.62 -4.03 5.98
C LEU A 114 5.94 -3.31 5.70
N LYS A 115 6.16 -2.97 4.43
CA LYS A 115 7.30 -2.16 4.00
C LYS A 115 6.87 -1.20 2.89
N VAL A 116 7.21 0.07 3.07
CA VAL A 116 7.05 1.12 2.07
C VAL A 116 8.42 1.66 1.68
N ILE A 117 8.60 1.89 0.38
CA ILE A 117 9.82 2.45 -0.19
C ILE A 117 9.40 3.45 -1.26
N TRP A 118 10.01 4.63 -1.22
CA TRP A 118 9.91 5.71 -2.19
C TRP A 118 11.30 6.05 -2.71
N ASN A 119 11.72 5.39 -3.78
CA ASN A 119 12.97 5.76 -4.45
C ASN A 119 12.78 7.05 -5.27
N TYR A 120 13.86 7.66 -5.77
CA TYR A 120 13.71 8.81 -6.66
C TYR A 120 13.05 8.42 -8.00
N GLN A 121 13.63 7.48 -8.75
CA GLN A 121 13.17 7.07 -10.07
C GLN A 121 13.39 5.57 -10.28
N ALA A 122 12.51 4.92 -11.04
CA ALA A 122 12.68 3.52 -11.41
C ALA A 122 13.81 3.36 -12.46
N PRO A 123 14.45 2.18 -12.58
CA PRO A 123 15.30 1.86 -13.72
C PRO A 123 14.53 2.01 -15.05
N GLU A 124 15.26 2.17 -16.16
CA GLU A 124 14.66 2.27 -17.49
C GLU A 124 13.78 1.05 -17.80
N GLY A 125 12.56 1.30 -18.29
CA GLY A 125 11.54 0.27 -18.50
C GLY A 125 10.91 -0.31 -17.23
N GLY A 126 11.36 0.15 -16.05
CA GLY A 126 10.79 -0.20 -14.75
C GLY A 126 9.63 0.69 -14.34
N GLY A 127 9.05 0.38 -13.18
CA GLY A 127 7.96 1.13 -12.59
C GLY A 127 7.76 0.79 -11.12
N ASP A 128 6.64 1.25 -10.57
CA ASP A 128 6.24 0.91 -9.20
C ASP A 128 5.99 -0.60 -9.08
N THR A 129 6.34 -1.17 -7.92
CA THR A 129 6.16 -2.60 -7.65
C THR A 129 5.35 -2.82 -6.38
N PHE A 130 4.56 -3.88 -6.37
CA PHE A 130 3.78 -4.31 -5.22
C PHE A 130 3.92 -5.82 -5.03
N MET A 131 4.16 -6.25 -3.80
CA MET A 131 4.22 -7.66 -3.42
C MET A 131 3.50 -7.85 -2.09
N SER A 132 2.72 -8.93 -1.99
CA SER A 132 2.00 -9.30 -0.78
C SER A 132 2.02 -10.82 -0.65
N VAL A 133 2.28 -11.31 0.56
CA VAL A 133 2.26 -12.75 0.88
C VAL A 133 1.30 -12.98 2.04
N VAL A 134 0.30 -13.84 1.82
CA VAL A 134 -0.64 -14.27 2.86
C VAL A 134 -0.44 -15.76 3.10
N LYS A 135 -0.14 -16.13 4.35
CA LYS A 135 0.11 -17.52 4.74
C LYS A 135 -1.15 -18.14 5.35
N GLY A 136 -1.78 -19.06 4.61
CA GLY A 136 -2.90 -19.86 5.11
C GLY A 136 -2.43 -21.10 5.90
N THR A 137 -3.30 -21.66 6.73
CA THR A 137 -3.01 -22.87 7.51
C THR A 137 -3.15 -24.17 6.72
N LYS A 138 -3.70 -24.12 5.50
CA LYS A 138 -4.04 -25.27 4.66
C LYS A 138 -3.12 -25.47 3.46
N THR A 139 -1.91 -24.90 3.46
CA THR A 139 -0.96 -25.09 2.34
C THR A 139 -0.18 -26.40 2.44
N THR A 140 -0.52 -27.28 3.38
CA THR A 140 0.06 -28.62 3.57
C THR A 140 -0.85 -29.76 3.07
N LEU A 141 -1.82 -29.46 2.20
CA LEU A 141 -2.70 -30.47 1.61
C LEU A 141 -1.98 -31.31 0.54
N ASP A 142 -2.51 -32.50 0.25
CA ASP A 142 -2.15 -33.26 -0.95
C ASP A 142 -2.37 -32.39 -2.20
N GLU A 143 -1.50 -32.53 -3.19
CA GLU A 143 -1.51 -31.69 -4.40
C GLU A 143 -2.83 -31.79 -5.17
N ASN A 144 -3.42 -32.98 -5.25
CA ASN A 144 -4.69 -33.16 -5.97
C ASN A 144 -5.83 -32.49 -5.21
N GLU A 145 -5.80 -32.56 -3.88
CA GLU A 145 -6.79 -31.89 -3.04
C GLU A 145 -6.67 -30.36 -3.17
N PHE A 146 -5.45 -29.83 -3.14
CA PHE A 146 -5.21 -28.40 -3.34
C PHE A 146 -5.69 -27.94 -4.72
N SER A 147 -5.30 -28.65 -5.79
CA SER A 147 -5.71 -28.36 -7.17
C SER A 147 -7.23 -28.38 -7.34
N GLY A 148 -7.90 -29.40 -6.79
CA GLY A 148 -9.36 -29.52 -6.84
C GLY A 148 -10.08 -28.42 -6.07
N ASN A 149 -9.55 -28.01 -4.91
CA ASN A 149 -10.10 -26.88 -4.14
C ASN A 149 -9.87 -25.54 -4.84
N LEU A 150 -8.70 -25.34 -5.45
CA LEU A 150 -8.41 -24.16 -6.26
C LEU A 150 -9.37 -24.05 -7.43
N GLN A 151 -9.60 -25.15 -8.17
CA GLN A 151 -10.54 -25.16 -9.28
C GLN A 151 -11.95 -24.76 -8.85
N LYS A 152 -12.47 -25.31 -7.75
CA LYS A 152 -13.78 -24.94 -7.19
C LYS A 152 -13.84 -23.46 -6.80
N ALA A 153 -12.75 -22.90 -6.28
CA ALA A 153 -12.67 -21.47 -5.96
C ALA A 153 -12.72 -20.61 -7.24
N ILE A 154 -11.98 -20.99 -8.29
CA ILE A 154 -11.99 -20.32 -9.59
C ILE A 154 -13.38 -20.40 -10.23
N GLU A 155 -14.05 -21.55 -10.18
CA GLU A 155 -15.42 -21.70 -10.70
C GLU A 155 -16.40 -20.73 -10.04
N LYS A 156 -16.29 -20.52 -8.72
CA LYS A 156 -17.10 -19.52 -8.00
C LYS A 156 -16.77 -18.09 -8.44
N ILE A 157 -15.49 -17.76 -8.58
CA ILE A 157 -15.05 -16.43 -9.03
C ILE A 157 -15.53 -16.14 -10.46
N ARG A 158 -15.53 -17.16 -11.33
CA ARG A 158 -15.96 -17.05 -12.73
C ARG A 158 -17.44 -16.73 -12.92
N ILE A 159 -18.27 -16.89 -11.89
CA ILE A 159 -19.67 -16.43 -11.93
C ILE A 159 -19.72 -14.90 -12.11
N THR A 160 -18.80 -14.17 -11.48
CA THR A 160 -18.71 -12.71 -11.56
C THR A 160 -17.64 -12.27 -12.58
N TYR A 161 -16.55 -13.01 -12.69
CA TYR A 161 -15.41 -12.69 -13.55
C TYR A 161 -15.08 -13.86 -14.49
N PRO A 162 -15.86 -14.07 -15.58
CA PRO A 162 -15.76 -15.28 -16.42
C PRO A 162 -14.37 -15.54 -17.03
N PHE A 163 -13.57 -14.47 -17.16
CA PHE A 163 -12.21 -14.46 -17.71
C PHE A 163 -11.12 -14.96 -16.75
N VAL A 164 -11.41 -15.11 -15.45
CA VAL A 164 -10.40 -15.56 -14.47
C VAL A 164 -10.13 -17.05 -14.65
N SER A 165 -8.85 -17.43 -14.65
CA SER A 165 -8.41 -18.83 -14.70
C SER A 165 -7.19 -19.07 -13.82
N ALA A 166 -6.81 -20.32 -13.63
CA ALA A 166 -5.57 -20.71 -12.94
C ALA A 166 -4.79 -21.72 -13.78
N SER A 167 -3.47 -21.61 -13.77
CA SER A 167 -2.56 -22.55 -14.44
C SER A 167 -1.40 -22.95 -13.53
N PRO A 168 -0.96 -24.22 -13.55
CA PRO A 168 0.23 -24.64 -12.82
C PRO A 168 1.48 -23.95 -13.38
N THR A 169 2.49 -23.79 -12.54
CA THR A 169 3.83 -23.35 -12.95
C THR A 169 4.77 -24.54 -13.13
N ALA A 170 6.05 -24.27 -13.42
CA ALA A 170 7.10 -25.29 -13.41
C ALA A 170 7.36 -25.84 -11.99
N ALA A 171 7.04 -25.08 -10.94
CA ALA A 171 7.21 -25.52 -9.56
C ALA A 171 5.96 -26.25 -9.07
N LYS A 172 6.19 -27.39 -8.44
CA LYS A 172 5.13 -28.25 -7.89
C LYS A 172 4.36 -27.51 -6.80
N GLY A 173 3.02 -27.53 -6.87
CA GLY A 173 2.15 -26.85 -5.91
C GLY A 173 2.06 -25.33 -6.07
N GLU A 174 2.69 -24.75 -7.08
CA GLU A 174 2.60 -23.32 -7.39
C GLU A 174 1.71 -23.09 -8.63
N TYR A 175 0.78 -22.16 -8.49
CA TYR A 175 -0.21 -21.82 -9.51
C TYR A 175 -0.24 -20.32 -9.74
N ILE A 176 -0.40 -19.92 -11.00
CA ILE A 176 -0.64 -18.54 -11.41
C ILE A 176 -2.13 -18.37 -11.65
N ILE A 177 -2.70 -17.31 -11.07
CA ILE A 177 -4.05 -16.86 -11.39
C ILE A 177 -3.96 -15.90 -12.58
N ASN A 178 -4.55 -16.27 -13.70
CA ASN A 178 -4.52 -15.50 -14.93
C ASN A 178 -5.72 -14.56 -15.00
N ILE A 179 -5.43 -13.28 -15.20
CA ILE A 179 -6.41 -12.21 -15.46
C ILE A 179 -5.94 -11.48 -16.72
N PRO A 180 -6.66 -11.55 -17.86
CA PRO A 180 -6.27 -10.86 -19.08
C PRO A 180 -6.12 -9.35 -18.88
N VAL A 181 -5.17 -8.72 -19.58
CA VAL A 181 -4.82 -7.30 -19.38
C VAL A 181 -5.98 -6.38 -19.73
N GLU A 182 -6.73 -6.72 -20.76
CA GLU A 182 -7.94 -6.03 -21.21
C GLU A 182 -9.07 -6.02 -20.17
N ASN A 183 -9.00 -6.89 -19.15
CA ASN A 183 -9.95 -6.95 -18.04
C ASN A 183 -9.42 -6.32 -16.76
N ARG A 184 -8.22 -5.73 -16.78
CA ARG A 184 -7.63 -5.05 -15.62
C ARG A 184 -7.98 -3.58 -15.69
N GLU A 185 -8.84 -3.15 -14.77
CA GLU A 185 -9.22 -1.75 -14.68
C GLU A 185 -8.11 -0.89 -14.08
N GLY A 186 -8.07 0.37 -14.52
CA GLY A 186 -7.08 1.35 -14.10
C GLY A 186 -7.42 2.05 -12.78
N HIS A 187 -6.48 2.85 -12.30
CA HIS A 187 -6.61 3.60 -11.04
C HIS A 187 -7.88 4.48 -10.99
N GLU A 188 -8.20 5.18 -12.08
CA GLU A 188 -9.37 6.07 -12.14
C GLU A 188 -10.71 5.31 -12.00
N SER A 189 -10.82 4.12 -12.59
CA SER A 189 -12.00 3.26 -12.41
C SER A 189 -12.20 2.86 -10.95
N HIS A 190 -11.12 2.52 -10.25
CA HIS A 190 -11.19 2.19 -8.83
C HIS A 190 -11.62 3.40 -7.98
N PHE A 191 -11.13 4.60 -8.31
CA PHE A 191 -11.55 5.83 -7.63
C PHE A 191 -13.05 6.10 -7.82
N LYS A 192 -13.57 5.88 -9.03
CA LYS A 192 -15.01 5.96 -9.32
C LYS A 192 -15.82 5.03 -8.40
N TYR A 193 -15.39 3.78 -8.18
CA TYR A 193 -16.12 2.86 -7.30
C TYR A 193 -16.18 3.30 -5.85
N VAL A 194 -15.10 3.92 -5.34
CA VAL A 194 -15.08 4.51 -4.00
C VAL A 194 -16.08 5.66 -3.92
N ALA A 195 -16.12 6.54 -4.92
CA ALA A 195 -17.08 7.64 -4.98
C ALA A 195 -18.54 7.13 -5.04
N GLU A 196 -18.83 6.14 -5.88
CA GLU A 196 -20.15 5.50 -5.96
C GLU A 196 -20.57 4.89 -4.61
N SER A 197 -19.65 4.20 -3.93
CA SER A 197 -19.89 3.62 -2.60
C SER A 197 -20.20 4.71 -1.56
N PHE A 198 -19.44 5.81 -1.57
CA PHE A 198 -19.67 6.95 -0.69
C PHE A 198 -21.06 7.57 -0.92
N PHE A 199 -21.45 7.84 -2.17
CA PHE A 199 -22.77 8.40 -2.48
C PHE A 199 -23.90 7.46 -2.07
N ASN A 200 -23.73 6.15 -2.26
CA ASN A 200 -24.69 5.15 -1.78
C ASN A 200 -24.85 5.20 -0.25
N PHE A 201 -23.75 5.32 0.50
CA PHE A 201 -23.82 5.46 1.97
C PHE A 201 -24.47 6.78 2.40
N LEU A 202 -24.23 7.87 1.67
CA LEU A 202 -24.82 9.17 1.95
C LEU A 202 -26.34 9.16 1.80
N ILE A 203 -26.85 8.54 0.73
CA ILE A 203 -28.28 8.41 0.43
C ILE A 203 -28.95 7.45 1.41
N ASN A 204 -28.40 6.25 1.58
CA ASN A 204 -29.05 5.16 2.31
C ASN A 204 -28.77 5.20 3.82
N ARG A 205 -27.83 6.04 4.27
CA ARG A 205 -27.37 6.11 5.67
C ARG A 205 -26.92 4.75 6.22
N SER A 206 -26.29 3.95 5.38
CA SER A 206 -26.06 2.52 5.60
C SER A 206 -24.57 2.13 5.66
N MET A 207 -23.69 3.05 6.06
CA MET A 207 -22.28 2.71 6.25
C MET A 207 -22.14 1.67 7.36
N ALA A 208 -21.45 0.56 7.06
CA ALA A 208 -21.26 -0.52 8.02
C ALA A 208 -20.34 -0.07 9.17
N GLU A 209 -20.59 -0.56 10.38
CA GLU A 209 -19.80 -0.18 11.56
C GLU A 209 -18.31 -0.54 11.45
N TRP A 210 -18.00 -1.64 10.75
CA TRP A 210 -16.60 -2.03 10.51
C TRP A 210 -15.83 -1.00 9.67
N GLU A 211 -16.47 -0.21 8.80
CA GLU A 211 -15.79 0.87 8.05
C GLU A 211 -15.20 1.91 9.01
N LYS A 212 -15.97 2.30 10.03
CA LYS A 212 -15.56 3.29 11.02
C LYS A 212 -14.47 2.73 11.93
N THR A 213 -14.69 1.57 12.52
CA THR A 213 -13.74 0.97 13.47
C THR A 213 -12.42 0.65 12.78
N ASN A 214 -12.47 0.12 11.55
CA ASN A 214 -11.28 -0.28 10.82
C ASN A 214 -10.52 0.95 10.31
N THR A 215 -11.22 2.05 9.97
CA THR A 215 -10.57 3.33 9.66
C THR A 215 -9.81 3.88 10.87
N LEU A 216 -10.42 3.86 12.06
CA LEU A 216 -9.73 4.26 13.30
C LEU A 216 -8.52 3.36 13.59
N ALA A 217 -8.67 2.04 13.45
CA ALA A 217 -7.55 1.11 13.64
C ALA A 217 -6.41 1.33 12.65
N LYS A 218 -6.74 1.58 11.38
CA LYS A 218 -5.75 1.92 10.34
C LYS A 218 -4.94 3.14 10.74
N TYR A 219 -5.60 4.24 11.12
CA TYR A 219 -4.91 5.48 11.50
C TYR A 219 -4.19 5.37 12.85
N TYR A 220 -4.71 4.60 13.80
CA TYR A 220 -4.00 4.30 15.05
C TYR A 220 -2.68 3.60 14.75
N ILE A 221 -2.69 2.56 13.92
CA ILE A 221 -1.49 1.79 13.56
C ILE A 221 -0.47 2.69 12.87
N THR A 222 -0.88 3.48 11.87
CA THR A 222 0.06 4.31 11.11
C THR A 222 0.67 5.44 11.92
N THR A 223 -0.14 6.13 12.72
CA THR A 223 0.36 7.23 13.57
C THR A 223 1.24 6.71 14.70
N LYS A 224 0.87 5.59 15.34
CA LYS A 224 1.71 4.94 16.35
C LYS A 224 3.01 4.40 15.75
N ALA A 225 3.01 3.99 14.49
CA ALA A 225 4.22 3.59 13.80
C ALA A 225 5.21 4.75 13.60
N VAL A 226 4.72 5.97 13.33
CA VAL A 226 5.57 7.17 13.26
C VAL A 226 6.17 7.46 14.63
N GLU A 227 5.34 7.53 15.67
CA GLU A 227 5.80 7.76 17.05
C GLU A 227 6.90 6.77 17.48
N VAL A 228 6.71 5.48 17.20
CA VAL A 228 7.68 4.42 17.56
C VAL A 228 8.95 4.47 16.71
N ALA A 229 8.88 5.00 15.48
CA ALA A 229 10.05 5.16 14.63
C ALA A 229 10.90 6.35 15.10
N GLU A 230 10.26 7.48 15.38
CA GLU A 230 10.91 8.70 15.90
C GLU A 230 11.57 8.48 17.26
N ASP A 231 10.95 7.71 18.16
CA ASP A 231 11.52 7.38 19.48
C ASP A 231 12.86 6.60 19.42
N ARG A 232 13.23 6.08 18.24
CA ARG A 232 14.43 5.25 18.03
C ARG A 232 15.56 5.96 17.30
N ASP A 233 15.31 7.15 16.77
CA ASP A 233 16.28 8.03 16.11
C ASP A 233 16.99 8.95 17.12
#